data_AF-A0A7S2XPE4-F1
#
_entry.id   AF-A0A7S2XPE4-F1
#
_cell.length_a   1.000
_cell.length_b   1.000
_cell.length_c   1.000
_cell.angle_alpha   90.00
_cell.angle_beta   90.00
_cell.angle_gamma   90.00
#
_symmetry.space_group_name_H-M   'P 1'
#
loop_
_entity.id
_entity.type
_entity.pdbx_description
1 polymer ?
#
loop_
_entity_poly.entity_id
_entity_poly.type
_entity_poly.pdbx_seq_one_letter_code
_entity_poly.pdbx_strand_id
1 'polypeptide(L)'
;IYFPIVACVMLSLFCVSCRDPGLMERVTDEEAREGGWFWNEQVGSFRPPGAMYCRECQVLIQEYDHLCPWTGTGIGRGNMLFFKAFVIGVNVLCYTSIALVAYSLLAGTAS
;
A
#
# COMPACT_ATOMS: atom_id res chain seq x y z
N ILE A 1 -23.37 9.32 7.45
CA ILE A 1 -21.93 9.14 7.73
C ILE A 1 -21.34 7.86 7.11
N TYR A 2 -22.08 6.75 7.12
CA TYR A 2 -21.56 5.46 6.63
C TYR A 2 -21.19 5.46 5.14
N PHE A 3 -22.08 5.92 4.26
CA PHE A 3 -21.80 5.98 2.81
C PHE A 3 -20.58 6.84 2.45
N PRO A 4 -20.39 8.06 3.00
CA PRO A 4 -19.15 8.81 2.81
C PRO A 4 -17.89 8.06 3.27
N ILE A 5 -17.93 7.37 4.42
CA ILE A 5 -16.78 6.58 4.91
C ILE A 5 -16.46 5.47 3.90
N VAL A 6 -17.47 4.71 3.45
CA VAL A 6 -17.30 3.66 2.44
C VAL A 6 -16.72 4.23 1.15
N ALA A 7 -17.26 5.35 0.65
CA ALA A 7 -16.75 5.99 -0.58
C ALA A 7 -15.27 6.40 -0.44
N CYS A 8 -14.87 6.96 0.70
CA CYS A 8 -13.47 7.30 0.98
C CYS A 8 -12.57 6.05 1.04
N VAL A 9 -13.04 4.95 1.65
CA VAL A 9 -12.31 3.67 1.68
C VAL A 9 -12.15 3.10 0.27
N MET A 10 -13.21 3.11 -0.54
CA MET A 10 -13.14 2.62 -1.91
C MET A 10 -12.22 3.47 -2.79
N LEU A 11 -12.26 4.80 -2.63
CA LEU A 11 -11.36 5.70 -3.36
C LEU A 11 -9.90 5.50 -2.95
N SER A 12 -9.62 5.36 -1.65
CA SER A 12 -8.25 5.09 -1.19
C SER A 12 -7.76 3.72 -1.68
N LEU A 13 -8.60 2.67 -1.64
CA LEU A 13 -8.28 1.36 -2.21
C LEU A 13 -7.95 1.45 -3.71
N PHE A 14 -8.77 2.17 -4.48
CA PHE A 14 -8.51 2.42 -5.91
C PHE A 14 -7.15 3.10 -6.11
N CYS A 15 -6.86 4.15 -5.33
CA CYS A 15 -5.58 4.86 -5.40
C CYS A 15 -4.38 3.99 -4.97
N VAL A 16 -4.55 3.01 -4.08
CA VAL A 16 -3.48 2.05 -3.75
C VAL A 16 -3.26 1.09 -4.89
N SER A 17 -4.34 0.48 -5.38
CA SER A 17 -4.33 -0.67 -6.29
C SER A 17 -3.93 -0.27 -7.72
N CYS A 18 -4.32 0.92 -8.16
CA CYS A 18 -4.15 1.38 -9.54
C CYS A 18 -2.99 2.38 -9.71
N ARG A 19 -2.21 2.65 -8.66
CA ARG A 19 -1.07 3.57 -8.72
C ARG A 19 0.24 2.81 -8.73
N ASP A 20 1.21 3.36 -9.44
CA ASP A 20 2.59 2.89 -9.41
C ASP A 20 3.11 2.89 -7.94
N PRO A 21 3.53 1.73 -7.41
CA PRO A 21 4.07 1.62 -6.06
C PRO A 21 5.45 2.27 -5.89
N GLY A 22 6.07 2.75 -6.97
CA GLY A 22 7.42 3.26 -7.01
C GLY A 22 8.36 2.31 -7.75
N LEU A 23 7.92 1.80 -8.89
CA LEU A 23 8.74 0.95 -9.76
C LEU A 23 10.02 1.69 -10.15
N MET A 24 11.14 0.99 -10.07
CA MET A 24 12.43 1.52 -10.52
C MET A 24 12.73 1.06 -11.93
N GLU A 25 13.17 2.01 -12.76
CA GLU A 25 13.82 1.68 -14.02
C GLU A 25 15.14 0.98 -13.77
N ARG A 26 15.58 0.20 -14.76
CA ARG A 26 16.85 -0.52 -14.70
C ARG A 26 18.00 0.47 -14.85
N VAL A 27 18.87 0.52 -13.86
CA VAL A 27 20.05 1.39 -13.82
C VAL A 27 21.30 0.52 -13.84
N THR A 28 22.17 0.74 -14.82
CA THR A 28 23.45 0.00 -14.97
C THR A 28 24.66 0.91 -15.04
N ASP A 29 24.46 2.22 -14.90
CA ASP A 29 25.51 3.21 -15.10
C ASP A 29 26.47 3.26 -13.90
N GLU A 30 27.76 3.51 -14.19
CA GLU A 30 28.82 3.62 -13.18
C GLU A 30 28.57 4.75 -12.17
N GLU A 31 27.84 5.79 -12.57
CA GLU A 31 27.41 6.88 -11.68
C GLU A 31 26.61 6.36 -10.48
N ALA A 32 25.78 5.34 -10.65
CA ALA A 32 25.04 4.72 -9.55
C ALA A 32 26.00 3.99 -8.59
N ARG A 33 27.03 3.32 -9.13
CA ARG A 33 28.06 2.65 -8.35
C ARG A 33 28.86 3.65 -7.52
N GLU A 34 29.28 4.76 -8.14
CA GLU A 34 29.99 5.86 -7.47
C GLU A 34 29.09 6.55 -6.43
N GLY A 35 27.79 6.66 -6.70
CA GLY A 35 26.76 7.14 -5.79
C GLY A 35 26.44 6.19 -4.63
N GLY A 36 27.15 5.06 -4.49
CA GLY A 36 26.99 4.12 -3.39
C GLY A 36 25.75 3.23 -3.50
N TRP A 37 25.20 3.05 -4.70
CA TRP A 37 24.08 2.14 -4.92
C TRP A 37 24.57 0.69 -4.92
N PHE A 38 23.67 -0.23 -4.53
CA PHE A 38 23.98 -1.64 -4.43
C PHE A 38 23.57 -2.37 -5.71
N TRP A 39 24.43 -3.25 -6.22
CA TRP A 39 24.05 -4.14 -7.31
C TRP A 39 23.04 -5.18 -6.84
N ASN A 40 22.00 -5.42 -7.64
CA ASN A 40 21.03 -6.50 -7.45
C ASN A 40 21.10 -7.46 -8.64
N GLU A 41 21.52 -8.70 -8.38
CA GLU A 41 21.69 -9.73 -9.41
C GLU A 41 20.36 -10.19 -10.02
N GLN A 42 19.27 -10.23 -9.23
CA GLN A 42 17.99 -10.77 -9.69
C GLN A 42 17.38 -9.97 -10.85
N VAL A 43 17.61 -8.66 -10.88
CA VAL A 43 17.15 -7.76 -11.96
C VAL A 43 18.29 -7.22 -12.82
N GLY A 44 19.55 -7.49 -12.44
CA GLY A 44 20.74 -6.94 -13.08
C GLY A 44 20.72 -5.41 -13.13
N SER A 45 20.50 -4.77 -11.98
CA SER A 45 20.37 -3.32 -11.82
C SER A 45 21.00 -2.86 -10.50
N PHE A 46 21.54 -1.65 -10.48
CA PHE A 46 21.81 -0.92 -9.25
C PHE A 46 20.50 -0.49 -8.58
N ARG A 47 20.50 -0.46 -7.24
CA ARG A 47 19.39 0.03 -6.43
C ARG A 47 19.90 0.97 -5.33
N PRO A 48 19.20 2.07 -5.05
CA PRO A 48 19.53 2.93 -3.92
C PRO A 48 19.20 2.24 -2.59
N PRO A 49 19.71 2.77 -1.45
CA PRO A 49 19.21 2.41 -0.14
C PRO A 49 17.68 2.51 -0.06
N GLY A 50 17.03 1.53 0.57
CA GLY A 50 15.58 1.48 0.74
C GLY A 50 14.81 0.86 -0.44
N ALA A 51 15.37 0.83 -1.66
CA ALA A 51 14.76 0.05 -2.73
C ALA A 51 15.03 -1.45 -2.53
N MET A 52 14.02 -2.29 -2.72
CA MET A 52 14.16 -3.75 -2.58
C MET A 52 13.46 -4.49 -3.72
N TYR A 53 13.93 -5.71 -3.96
CA TYR A 53 13.40 -6.59 -4.99
C TYR A 53 12.15 -7.31 -4.47
N CYS A 54 11.03 -7.15 -5.18
CA CYS A 54 9.83 -7.94 -4.97
C CYS A 54 9.93 -9.22 -5.81
N ARG A 55 9.91 -10.38 -5.16
CA ARG A 55 10.09 -11.68 -5.82
C ARG A 55 8.90 -12.02 -6.72
N GLU A 56 7.70 -11.67 -6.29
CA GLU A 56 6.45 -11.99 -6.95
C GLU A 56 6.23 -11.08 -8.16
N CYS A 57 6.50 -9.78 -8.03
CA CYS A 57 6.41 -8.84 -9.14
C CYS A 57 7.65 -8.85 -10.06
N GLN A 58 8.76 -9.43 -9.61
CA GLN A 58 10.05 -9.47 -10.29
C GLN A 58 10.63 -8.11 -10.68
N VAL A 59 10.41 -7.10 -9.82
CA VAL A 59 10.82 -5.70 -10.04
C VAL A 59 11.43 -5.10 -8.78
N LEU A 60 12.22 -4.03 -8.93
CA LEU A 60 12.66 -3.19 -7.83
C LEU A 60 11.60 -2.12 -7.53
N ILE A 61 11.28 -1.95 -6.26
CA ILE A 61 10.35 -0.93 -5.77
C ILE A 61 11.08 -0.02 -4.78
N GLN A 62 10.93 1.30 -4.94
CA GLN A 62 11.47 2.30 -4.03
C GLN A 62 10.77 2.24 -2.67
N GLU A 63 11.56 2.22 -1.59
CA GLU A 63 11.05 2.10 -0.21
C GLU A 63 10.00 0.98 -0.10
N TYR A 64 10.31 -0.17 -0.72
CA TYR A 64 9.43 -1.31 -0.75
C TYR A 64 9.11 -1.75 0.69
N ASP A 65 7.83 -1.97 0.95
CA ASP A 65 7.37 -2.50 2.23
C ASP A 65 7.02 -3.98 2.08
N HIS A 66 5.98 -4.28 1.28
CA HIS A 66 5.55 -5.65 1.03
C HIS A 66 4.66 -5.77 -0.21
N LEU A 67 4.44 -6.99 -0.68
CA LEU A 67 3.37 -7.30 -1.60
C LEU A 67 2.09 -7.50 -0.80
N CYS A 68 1.08 -6.68 -1.05
CA CYS A 68 -0.18 -6.79 -0.33
C CYS A 68 -1.18 -7.61 -1.18
N PRO A 69 -1.52 -8.84 -0.75
CA PRO A 69 -2.48 -9.67 -1.50
C PRO A 69 -3.89 -9.04 -1.53
N TRP A 70 -4.19 -8.17 -0.55
CA TRP A 70 -5.50 -7.52 -0.41
C TRP A 70 -5.71 -6.35 -1.36
N THR A 71 -4.62 -5.67 -1.76
CA THR A 71 -4.68 -4.55 -2.71
C THR A 71 -4.21 -4.95 -4.11
N GLY A 72 -3.67 -6.16 -4.27
CA GLY A 72 -3.24 -6.70 -5.55
C GLY A 72 -2.00 -6.03 -6.14
N THR A 73 -1.23 -5.31 -5.32
CA THR A 73 -0.02 -4.60 -5.77
C THR A 73 1.05 -4.55 -4.68
N GLY A 74 2.28 -4.20 -5.08
CA GLY A 74 3.34 -3.86 -4.14
C GLY A 74 2.99 -2.59 -3.37
N ILE A 75 3.40 -2.51 -2.12
CA ILE A 75 3.33 -1.29 -1.31
C ILE A 75 4.75 -0.71 -1.23
N GLY A 76 4.88 0.54 -1.63
CA GLY A 76 6.16 1.25 -1.63
C GLY A 76 5.95 2.75 -1.63
N ARG A 77 7.03 3.50 -1.89
CA ARG A 77 7.02 4.98 -1.84
C ARG A 77 5.87 5.60 -2.64
N GLY A 78 5.56 5.06 -3.82
CA GLY A 78 4.59 5.63 -4.77
C GLY A 78 3.13 5.55 -4.33
N ASN A 79 2.77 4.60 -3.47
CA ASN A 79 1.39 4.39 -3.01
C ASN A 79 1.22 4.32 -1.46
N MET A 80 2.30 4.44 -0.68
CA MET A 80 2.29 4.35 0.79
C MET A 80 1.28 5.29 1.47
N LEU A 81 1.13 6.54 0.98
CA LEU A 81 0.18 7.48 1.57
C LEU A 81 -1.27 6.99 1.44
N PHE A 82 -1.64 6.47 0.26
CA PHE A 82 -2.98 5.92 0.03
C PHE A 82 -3.18 4.64 0.80
N PHE A 83 -2.13 3.82 0.97
CA PHE A 83 -2.22 2.60 1.76
C PHE A 83 -2.51 2.90 3.23
N LYS A 84 -1.83 3.90 3.80
CA LYS A 84 -2.12 4.39 5.15
C LYS A 84 -3.55 4.91 5.27
N ALA A 85 -4.01 5.72 4.30
CA ALA A 85 -5.39 6.22 4.29
C ALA A 85 -6.43 5.08 4.20
N PHE A 86 -6.17 4.06 3.37
CA PHE A 86 -7.00 2.87 3.23
C PHE A 86 -7.09 2.09 4.54
N VAL A 87 -5.96 1.78 5.19
CA VAL A 87 -5.93 1.04 6.47
C VAL A 87 -6.66 1.81 7.57
N ILE A 88 -6.45 3.12 7.69
CA ILE A 88 -7.17 3.96 8.67
C ILE A 88 -8.68 3.95 8.36
N GLY A 89 -9.05 4.14 7.09
CA GLY A 89 -10.45 4.16 6.66
C GLY A 89 -11.17 2.84 6.93
N VAL A 90 -10.53 1.69 6.67
CA VAL A 90 -11.07 0.36 6.99
C VAL A 90 -11.29 0.21 8.49
N ASN A 91 -10.35 0.64 9.34
CA ASN A 91 -10.53 0.59 10.80
C ASN A 91 -11.73 1.44 11.26
N VAL A 92 -11.85 2.66 10.74
CA VAL A 92 -13.01 3.54 11.02
C VAL A 92 -14.32 2.88 10.59
N LEU A 93 -14.34 2.27 9.40
CA LEU A 93 -15.52 1.56 8.89
C LEU A 93 -15.89 0.35 9.79
N CYS A 94 -14.90 -0.43 10.24
CA CYS A 94 -15.10 -1.55 11.14
C CYS A 94 -15.69 -1.10 12.48
N TYR A 95 -15.09 -0.09 13.14
CA TYR A 95 -15.61 0.40 14.41
C TYR A 95 -17.00 1.02 14.29
N THR A 96 -17.26 1.74 13.20
CA THR A 96 -18.61 2.28 12.93
C THR A 96 -19.63 1.16 12.75
N SER A 97 -19.27 0.09 12.05
CA SER A 97 -20.14 -1.07 11.84
C SER A 97 -20.45 -1.80 13.15
N ILE A 98 -19.43 -2.02 13.99
CA ILE A 98 -19.59 -2.63 15.32
C ILE A 98 -20.50 -1.76 16.20
N ALA A 99 -20.30 -0.44 16.22
CA ALA A 99 -21.11 0.48 17.01
C ALA A 99 -22.58 0.51 16.55
N LEU A 100 -22.83 0.49 15.25
CA LEU A 100 -24.19 0.43 14.69
C LEU A 100 -24.90 -0.87 15.08
N VAL A 101 -24.22 -2.01 14.96
CA VAL A 101 -24.77 -3.31 15.38
C VAL A 101 -25.04 -3.32 16.87
N ALA A 102 -24.08 -2.91 17.70
CA ALA A 102 -24.26 -2.84 19.15
C ALA A 102 -25.43 -1.94 19.56
N TYR A 103 -25.55 -0.76 18.95
CA TYR A 103 -26.68 0.14 19.17
C TYR A 103 -28.01 -0.52 18.80
N SER A 104 -28.09 -1.18 17.63
CA SER A 104 -29.32 -1.84 17.19
C SER A 104 -29.75 -2.98 18.12
N LEU A 105 -28.79 -3.76 18.65
CA LEU A 105 -29.06 -4.83 19.59
C LEU A 105 -29.57 -4.26 20.93
N LEU A 106 -28.89 -3.24 21.47
CA LEU A 106 -29.27 -2.62 22.74
C LEU A 106 -30.63 -1.91 22.65
N ALA A 107 -30.90 -1.21 21.55
CA ALA A 107 -32.19 -0.55 21.33
C ALA A 107 -33.32 -1.56 21.11
N GLY A 108 -33.07 -2.66 20.38
CA GLY A 108 -34.05 -3.72 20.15
C GLY A 108 -34.34 -4.58 21.39
N THR A 109 -33.40 -4.68 22.33
CA THR A 109 -33.68 -5.30 23.65
C THR A 109 -34.45 -4.39 24.60
N ALA A 110 -34.58 -3.11 24.29
CA ALA A 110 -35.27 -2.12 25.11
C ALA A 110 -36.74 -1.90 24.67
N SER A 111 -37.18 -2.52 23.57
CA SER A 111 -38.54 -2.50 23.02
C SER A 111 -39.27 -3.81 23.24
#